data_AF-A0A7V9MAC3-F1
#
_entry.id   AF-A0A7V9MAC3-F1
#
_cell.length_a   1.000
_cell.length_b   1.000
_cell.length_c   1.000
_cell.angle_alpha   90.00
_cell.angle_beta   90.00
_cell.angle_gamma   90.00
#
_symmetry.space_group_name_H-M   'P 1'
#
loop_
_entity.id
_entity.type
_entity.pdbx_description
1 polymer ?
#
loop_
_entity_poly.entity_id
_entity_poly.type
_entity_poly.pdbx_seq_one_letter_code
_entity_poly.pdbx_strand_id
1 'polypeptide(L)'
;MAAVGSSPTTARSSASSHRASSSALARSSRATCRCAASAVTTSRSTSLVPRWSAGGVVGRFGWETRSRCSWRTSAAPRARSSSSLSGPSAVRQGEEGGADAQNYNRAVAKGEKLIAENRKARHDYNLVERFEAGLVLTGSEVKSLREGRASLQQAYADVRDGEAWLIGAHIDTYDQAGLENHEPVRDRKLLLKRREIESLYGKVREKGLTLVPTKLYFKNGRAKVEVALGRGKDVRDKRRDIAKRDADRQIERAMKERR
;
A
#
# COMPACT_ATOMS: atom_id res chain seq x y z
N MET A 1 57.84 0.84 -66.76
CA MET A 1 57.16 0.05 -67.80
C MET A 1 56.28 -0.97 -67.09
N ALA A 2 54.95 -0.89 -67.34
CA ALA A 2 53.85 -1.83 -67.00
C ALA A 2 53.64 -2.23 -65.52
N ALA A 3 52.43 -2.34 -64.96
CA ALA A 3 51.07 -2.03 -65.38
C ALA A 3 50.16 -2.06 -64.13
N VAL A 4 49.10 -1.24 -64.19
CA VAL A 4 47.96 -1.15 -63.29
C VAL A 4 47.07 -2.40 -63.44
N GLY A 5 46.44 -2.89 -62.36
CA GLY A 5 45.52 -4.03 -62.43
C GLY A 5 44.47 -4.01 -61.32
N SER A 6 43.28 -3.53 -61.69
CA SER A 6 42.06 -3.38 -60.88
C SER A 6 41.33 -4.71 -60.61
N SER A 7 40.55 -4.74 -59.52
CA SER A 7 39.61 -5.82 -59.12
C SER A 7 38.49 -6.08 -60.15
N PRO A 8 37.76 -7.22 -60.06
CA PRO A 8 36.43 -7.14 -59.43
C PRO A 8 35.91 -8.40 -58.70
N THR A 9 35.20 -8.13 -57.59
CA THR A 9 33.85 -8.61 -57.20
C THR A 9 33.39 -10.02 -57.62
N THR A 10 33.23 -10.92 -56.65
CA THR A 10 32.40 -12.14 -56.77
C THR A 10 31.13 -12.02 -55.93
N ALA A 11 30.00 -12.15 -56.61
CA ALA A 11 28.66 -12.23 -56.06
C ALA A 11 28.42 -13.57 -55.32
N ARG A 12 27.59 -13.55 -54.27
CA ARG A 12 26.91 -14.75 -53.79
C ARG A 12 25.43 -14.45 -53.52
N SER A 13 24.62 -15.03 -54.40
CA SER A 13 23.18 -15.17 -54.38
C SER A 13 22.72 -16.33 -53.47
N SER A 14 21.44 -16.27 -53.05
CA SER A 14 20.54 -17.32 -52.51
C SER A 14 20.07 -16.97 -51.08
N ALA A 15 18.80 -17.04 -50.68
CA ALA A 15 17.58 -17.47 -51.34
C ALA A 15 16.36 -16.91 -50.58
N SER A 16 15.25 -16.86 -51.31
CA SER A 16 13.87 -16.61 -50.94
C SER A 16 13.33 -17.49 -49.80
N SER A 17 12.40 -16.94 -49.01
CA SER A 17 11.04 -17.50 -48.93
C SER A 17 10.08 -16.54 -48.22
N HIS A 18 9.13 -16.03 -49.00
CA HIS A 18 7.89 -15.41 -48.53
C HIS A 18 6.99 -16.48 -47.90
N ARG A 19 6.36 -16.17 -46.77
CA ARG A 19 5.16 -16.86 -46.30
C ARG A 19 4.04 -15.84 -46.16
N ALA A 20 3.13 -15.87 -47.13
CA ALA A 20 1.82 -15.25 -47.06
C ALA A 20 0.80 -16.25 -46.46
N SER A 21 -0.44 -15.78 -46.31
CA SER A 21 -1.69 -16.49 -45.98
C SER A 21 -1.91 -16.77 -44.47
N SER A 22 -3.04 -16.49 -43.83
CA SER A 22 -4.37 -16.11 -44.32
C SER A 22 -5.19 -15.44 -43.22
N SER A 23 -5.98 -14.45 -43.62
CA SER A 23 -7.18 -13.98 -42.94
C SER A 23 -8.30 -15.02 -43.02
N ALA A 24 -9.05 -15.20 -41.93
CA ALA A 24 -10.37 -15.82 -41.96
C ALA A 24 -11.24 -15.23 -40.84
N LEU A 25 -12.11 -14.31 -41.24
CA LEU A 25 -13.33 -13.93 -40.53
C LEU A 25 -14.37 -15.02 -40.77
N ALA A 26 -15.03 -15.51 -39.72
CA ALA A 26 -16.35 -16.11 -39.84
C ALA A 26 -17.16 -15.92 -38.55
N ARG A 27 -18.22 -15.13 -38.69
CA ARG A 27 -19.35 -15.01 -37.76
C ARG A 27 -20.26 -16.23 -37.92
N SER A 28 -20.89 -16.67 -36.82
CA SER A 28 -22.22 -17.32 -36.80
C SER A 28 -22.54 -17.67 -35.34
N SER A 29 -23.28 -16.85 -34.59
CA SER A 29 -24.76 -16.81 -34.48
C SER A 29 -25.44 -18.08 -33.94
N ARG A 30 -25.95 -17.92 -32.71
CA ARG A 30 -27.23 -18.43 -32.15
C ARG A 30 -27.52 -19.94 -32.21
N ALA A 31 -27.66 -20.55 -31.04
CA ALA A 31 -28.76 -21.46 -30.76
C ALA A 31 -29.16 -21.37 -29.27
N THR A 32 -30.32 -20.78 -29.07
CA THR A 32 -31.18 -20.87 -27.88
C THR A 32 -31.53 -22.32 -27.57
N CYS A 33 -31.60 -22.70 -26.30
CA CYS A 33 -32.61 -23.66 -25.85
C CYS A 33 -33.15 -23.27 -24.48
N ARG A 34 -34.44 -22.91 -24.51
CA ARG A 34 -35.35 -22.69 -23.38
C ARG A 34 -36.05 -24.02 -23.08
N CYS A 35 -36.35 -24.21 -21.79
CA CYS A 35 -37.57 -24.82 -21.23
C CYS A 35 -37.93 -26.30 -21.52
N ALA A 36 -38.08 -27.09 -20.44
CA ALA A 36 -39.30 -27.80 -20.01
C ALA A 36 -38.91 -28.76 -18.86
N ALA A 37 -39.33 -28.60 -17.61
CA ALA A 37 -40.66 -28.88 -17.05
C ALA A 37 -41.10 -30.35 -17.22
N SER A 38 -41.15 -31.09 -16.09
CA SER A 38 -42.05 -32.21 -15.70
C SER A 38 -41.49 -32.78 -14.39
N ALA A 39 -42.00 -32.50 -13.18
CA ALA A 39 -43.29 -32.87 -12.58
C ALA A 39 -43.59 -34.39 -12.66
N VAL A 40 -43.70 -35.03 -11.48
CA VAL A 40 -44.61 -36.13 -11.07
C VAL A 40 -44.06 -36.66 -9.72
N THR A 41 -44.63 -36.28 -8.58
CA THR A 41 -45.74 -36.94 -7.86
C THR A 41 -45.34 -38.34 -7.38
N THR A 42 -45.29 -38.63 -6.08
CA THR A 42 -46.28 -39.47 -5.35
C THR A 42 -45.81 -39.51 -3.89
N SER A 43 -46.43 -38.80 -2.93
CA SER A 43 -47.65 -39.10 -2.16
C SER A 43 -47.37 -39.77 -0.81
N ARG A 44 -48.17 -39.35 0.19
CA ARG A 44 -48.52 -40.04 1.45
C ARG A 44 -47.38 -40.10 2.48
N SER A 45 -47.60 -39.94 3.78
CA SER A 45 -48.82 -39.92 4.57
C SER A 45 -48.46 -39.58 6.02
N THR A 46 -49.31 -38.76 6.65
CA THR A 46 -49.84 -39.03 8.00
C THR A 46 -48.87 -38.98 9.19
N SER A 47 -49.01 -37.87 9.92
CA SER A 47 -49.37 -37.83 11.35
C SER A 47 -48.31 -37.55 12.42
N LEU A 48 -48.85 -36.90 13.45
CA LEU A 48 -48.47 -36.87 14.86
C LEU A 48 -47.61 -35.70 15.33
N VAL A 49 -48.37 -34.71 15.81
CA VAL A 49 -48.07 -33.75 16.87
C VAL A 49 -47.48 -34.42 18.11
N PRO A 50 -46.61 -33.72 18.86
CA PRO A 50 -46.79 -33.67 20.33
C PRO A 50 -46.57 -32.22 20.84
N ARG A 51 -47.54 -31.54 21.46
CA ARG A 51 -48.05 -31.68 22.84
C ARG A 51 -46.97 -31.99 23.88
N TRP A 52 -46.39 -30.94 24.45
CA TRP A 52 -45.63 -31.01 25.71
C TRP A 52 -46.49 -30.51 26.87
N SER A 53 -46.79 -31.43 27.78
CA SER A 53 -47.21 -31.15 29.15
C SER A 53 -46.16 -31.75 30.09
N ALA A 54 -45.93 -31.02 31.18
CA ALA A 54 -44.94 -31.25 32.22
C ALA A 54 -45.09 -32.59 32.95
N GLY A 55 -43.97 -33.06 33.52
CA GLY A 55 -43.90 -34.14 34.50
C GLY A 55 -42.46 -34.62 34.67
N GLY A 56 -41.85 -34.34 35.82
CA GLY A 56 -40.40 -34.45 36.04
C GLY A 56 -39.89 -35.71 36.75
N VAL A 57 -38.65 -35.55 37.25
CA VAL A 57 -37.85 -36.41 38.15
C VAL A 57 -37.23 -37.63 37.43
N VAL A 58 -35.91 -37.89 37.42
CA VAL A 58 -34.99 -38.22 38.53
C VAL A 58 -33.49 -38.11 38.11
N GLY A 59 -32.59 -37.77 39.04
CA GLY A 59 -31.16 -38.17 39.07
C GLY A 59 -30.13 -37.19 38.47
N ARG A 60 -29.47 -36.30 39.23
CA ARG A 60 -28.35 -36.46 40.20
C ARG A 60 -26.96 -36.64 39.56
N PHE A 61 -26.19 -35.55 39.46
CA PHE A 61 -24.71 -35.43 39.57
C PHE A 61 -24.47 -33.90 39.68
N GLY A 62 -23.91 -33.29 40.73
CA GLY A 62 -22.94 -33.77 41.70
C GLY A 62 -21.68 -32.89 41.60
N TRP A 63 -21.74 -31.64 42.07
CA TRP A 63 -20.56 -30.93 42.54
C TRP A 63 -20.93 -30.03 43.72
N GLU A 64 -20.03 -30.07 44.69
CA GLU A 64 -20.28 -29.93 46.10
C GLU A 64 -19.76 -28.58 46.58
N THR A 65 -20.66 -27.73 47.06
CA THR A 65 -20.32 -26.57 47.88
C THR A 65 -20.55 -26.93 49.34
N ARG A 66 -19.47 -26.99 50.12
CA ARG A 66 -19.50 -26.94 51.59
C ARG A 66 -18.78 -25.65 52.01
N SER A 67 -19.48 -24.72 52.66
CA SER A 67 -19.66 -24.65 54.13
C SER A 67 -18.46 -23.96 54.79
N ARG A 68 -18.58 -23.11 55.80
CA ARG A 68 -19.66 -22.83 56.75
C ARG A 68 -19.25 -21.61 57.60
N CYS A 69 -20.23 -20.81 58.02
CA CYS A 69 -20.44 -20.23 59.36
C CYS A 69 -19.33 -19.33 59.97
N SER A 70 -19.55 -18.38 60.89
CA SER A 70 -20.56 -18.31 61.94
C SER A 70 -20.41 -16.99 62.75
N TRP A 71 -21.54 -16.35 63.11
CA TRP A 71 -21.82 -15.66 64.40
C TRP A 71 -21.20 -14.25 64.60
N ARG A 72 -21.71 -13.32 65.41
CA ARG A 72 -23.02 -12.91 65.98
C ARG A 72 -22.72 -11.64 66.81
N THR A 73 -23.67 -10.69 66.87
CA THR A 73 -23.96 -9.72 67.98
C THR A 73 -22.99 -8.58 68.38
N SER A 74 -23.47 -7.36 68.12
CA SER A 74 -23.75 -6.21 69.03
C SER A 74 -22.68 -5.48 69.87
N ALA A 75 -22.67 -4.15 69.65
CA ALA A 75 -22.61 -3.02 70.60
C ALA A 75 -21.28 -2.64 71.33
N ALA A 76 -21.03 -1.32 71.32
CA ALA A 76 -19.84 -0.57 71.77
C ALA A 76 -19.60 -0.56 73.31
N PRO A 77 -18.43 -0.09 73.81
CA PRO A 77 -18.32 1.32 74.19
C PRO A 77 -16.93 2.00 74.06
N ARG A 78 -16.95 3.30 74.38
CA ARG A 78 -15.97 4.40 74.36
C ARG A 78 -14.65 4.15 75.12
N ALA A 79 -13.56 4.82 74.72
CA ALA A 79 -12.83 5.81 75.55
C ALA A 79 -11.58 6.40 74.87
N ARG A 80 -11.24 7.61 75.31
CA ARG A 80 -10.21 8.56 74.86
C ARG A 80 -8.76 8.09 75.09
N SER A 81 -7.82 8.57 74.30
CA SER A 81 -6.84 9.57 74.77
C SER A 81 -5.90 10.03 73.64
N SER A 82 -5.43 11.26 73.82
CA SER A 82 -4.71 12.16 72.93
C SER A 82 -3.23 11.86 72.80
N SER A 83 -2.70 11.91 71.58
CA SER A 83 -1.37 12.40 71.16
C SER A 83 -1.18 11.95 69.70
N SER A 84 -0.69 12.70 68.74
CA SER A 84 0.06 13.95 68.70
C SER A 84 -0.22 14.62 67.35
N LEU A 85 -0.27 15.94 67.36
CA LEU A 85 -0.40 16.78 66.18
C LEU A 85 0.88 16.66 65.33
N SER A 86 0.77 16.12 64.14
CA SER A 86 1.63 16.47 63.00
C SER A 86 0.70 16.75 61.81
N GLY A 87 0.87 17.93 61.21
CA GLY A 87 -0.19 18.66 60.51
C GLY A 87 -0.74 18.00 59.23
N PRO A 88 -1.86 18.52 58.70
CA PRO A 88 -2.33 18.14 57.37
C PRO A 88 -1.36 18.72 56.33
N SER A 89 -0.37 17.93 55.91
CA SER A 89 0.27 18.17 54.62
C SER A 89 -0.77 17.96 53.54
N ALA A 90 -1.04 19.05 52.84
CA ALA A 90 -1.88 19.14 51.67
C ALA A 90 -1.65 17.96 50.72
N VAL A 91 -2.59 17.01 50.70
CA VAL A 91 -2.82 16.22 49.49
C VAL A 91 -3.63 17.12 48.58
N ARG A 92 -2.90 17.96 47.83
CA ARG A 92 -3.42 18.56 46.61
C ARG A 92 -3.96 17.40 45.78
N GLN A 93 -5.28 17.37 45.61
CA GLN A 93 -5.88 16.66 44.50
C GLN A 93 -5.32 17.36 43.25
N GLY A 94 -4.25 16.79 42.69
CA GLY A 94 -3.84 17.10 41.34
C GLY A 94 -4.93 16.57 40.45
N GLU A 95 -5.80 17.46 39.99
CA GLU A 95 -6.66 17.22 38.83
C GLU A 95 -5.72 17.00 37.65
N GLU A 96 -5.40 15.74 37.38
CA GLU A 96 -4.66 15.33 36.19
C GLU A 96 -5.52 15.60 34.94
N GLY A 97 -5.29 16.77 34.33
CA GLY A 97 -5.10 16.91 32.88
C GLY A 97 -6.08 16.18 31.98
N GLY A 98 -7.38 16.41 32.12
CA GLY A 98 -8.40 15.94 31.18
C GLY A 98 -8.48 16.75 29.87
N ALA A 99 -7.36 17.20 29.29
CA ALA A 99 -7.32 18.04 28.08
C ALA A 99 -6.57 17.40 26.89
N ASP A 100 -5.88 16.28 27.09
CA ASP A 100 -4.87 15.82 26.13
C ASP A 100 -5.41 14.85 25.08
N ALA A 101 -6.66 14.39 25.27
CA ALA A 101 -7.24 13.40 24.37
C ALA A 101 -7.72 13.97 23.03
N GLN A 102 -7.94 15.28 22.92
CA GLN A 102 -8.41 15.86 21.65
C GLN A 102 -7.26 16.27 20.72
N ASN A 103 -6.01 16.29 21.20
CA ASN A 103 -4.85 16.80 20.47
C ASN A 103 -4.07 15.71 19.70
N TYR A 104 -4.13 14.44 20.13
CA TYR A 104 -3.46 13.36 19.41
C TYR A 104 -3.98 13.15 17.98
N ASN A 105 -5.27 13.43 17.73
CA ASN A 105 -5.85 13.34 16.38
C ASN A 105 -5.53 14.56 15.50
N ARG A 106 -5.22 15.72 16.08
CA ARG A 106 -4.98 16.98 15.34
C ARG A 106 -3.51 17.17 14.93
N ALA A 107 -2.56 16.66 15.72
CA ALA A 107 -1.14 16.65 15.36
C ALA A 107 -0.82 15.58 14.30
N VAL A 108 -1.49 14.42 14.34
CA VAL A 108 -1.37 13.38 13.29
C VAL A 108 -1.98 13.85 11.95
N ALA A 109 -2.86 14.85 11.96
CA ALA A 109 -3.55 15.35 10.78
C ALA A 109 -2.68 16.20 9.82
N LYS A 110 -1.48 16.63 10.22
CA LYS A 110 -0.58 17.47 9.39
C LYS A 110 0.82 16.87 9.18
N GLY A 111 1.05 15.61 9.56
CA GLY A 111 2.31 14.93 9.31
C GLY A 111 2.34 14.29 7.92
N GLU A 112 3.37 14.57 7.13
CA GLU A 112 3.67 13.78 5.93
C GLU A 112 4.29 12.44 6.36
N LYS A 113 3.63 11.32 6.06
CA LYS A 113 4.16 9.97 6.36
C LYS A 113 4.77 9.39 5.08
N LEU A 114 6.09 9.22 5.06
CA LEU A 114 6.79 8.55 3.97
C LEU A 114 6.42 7.06 3.96
N ILE A 115 6.05 6.53 2.79
CA ILE A 115 5.70 5.12 2.59
C ILE A 115 6.86 4.41 1.89
N ALA A 116 7.23 4.91 0.71
CA ALA A 116 8.27 4.33 -0.12
C ALA A 116 9.11 5.43 -0.77
N GLU A 117 10.41 5.17 -0.90
CA GLU A 117 11.37 6.07 -1.54
C GLU A 117 12.13 5.32 -2.63
N ASN A 118 12.16 5.90 -3.83
CA ASN A 118 12.96 5.39 -4.93
C ASN A 118 14.40 5.87 -4.82
N ARG A 119 15.22 5.12 -4.08
CA ARG A 119 16.65 5.42 -3.92
C ARG A 119 17.40 5.37 -5.26
N LYS A 120 16.99 4.49 -6.17
CA LYS A 120 17.58 4.33 -7.50
C LYS A 120 17.43 5.60 -8.34
N ALA A 121 16.28 6.28 -8.28
CA ALA A 121 16.04 7.52 -9.01
C ALA A 121 17.11 8.60 -8.77
N ARG A 122 17.56 8.77 -7.52
CA ARG A 122 18.60 9.75 -7.17
C ARG A 122 19.99 9.40 -7.68
N HIS A 123 20.26 8.10 -7.85
CA HIS A 123 21.56 7.61 -8.30
C HIS A 123 21.65 7.60 -9.82
N ASP A 124 20.59 7.18 -10.50
CA ASP A 124 20.60 7.01 -11.95
C ASP A 124 20.28 8.28 -12.73
N TYR A 125 19.55 9.21 -12.12
CA TYR A 125 19.07 10.42 -12.80
C TYR A 125 19.52 11.70 -12.08
N ASN A 126 19.80 12.72 -12.88
CA ASN A 126 19.85 14.11 -12.44
C ASN A 126 18.43 14.67 -12.46
N LEU A 127 17.87 14.88 -11.27
CA LEU A 127 16.50 15.38 -11.09
C LEU A 127 16.48 16.90 -11.25
N VAL A 128 15.76 17.40 -12.25
CA VAL A 128 15.71 18.84 -12.59
C VAL A 128 14.56 19.52 -11.86
N GLU A 129 13.35 18.97 -12.00
CA GLU A 129 12.12 19.52 -11.44
C GLU A 129 11.31 18.39 -10.80
N ARG A 130 10.52 18.71 -9.77
CA ARG A 130 9.66 17.77 -9.05
C ARG A 130 8.24 18.29 -8.99
N PHE A 131 7.29 17.38 -9.16
CA PHE A 131 5.87 17.64 -9.18
C PHE A 131 5.17 16.70 -8.21
N GLU A 132 4.19 17.23 -7.47
CA GLU A 132 3.34 16.45 -6.60
C GLU A 132 2.10 16.02 -7.37
N ALA A 133 1.87 14.71 -7.49
CA ALA A 133 0.69 14.14 -8.13
C ALA A 133 -0.16 13.36 -7.12
N GLY A 134 -1.48 13.44 -7.28
CA GLY A 134 -2.40 12.48 -6.66
C GLY A 134 -2.41 11.15 -7.42
N LEU A 135 -2.83 10.08 -6.76
CA LEU A 135 -2.99 8.75 -7.37
C LEU A 135 -4.46 8.32 -7.32
N VAL A 136 -4.92 7.67 -8.39
CA VAL A 136 -6.19 6.95 -8.37
C VAL A 136 -5.92 5.51 -7.90
N LEU A 137 -6.30 5.22 -6.67
CA LEU A 137 -6.07 3.93 -6.01
C LEU A 137 -7.39 3.24 -5.65
N THR A 138 -7.36 1.92 -5.57
CA THR A 138 -8.44 1.10 -5.01
C THR A 138 -8.32 0.98 -3.49
N GLY A 139 -9.41 0.63 -2.80
CA GLY A 139 -9.44 0.54 -1.33
C GLY A 139 -8.41 -0.45 -0.77
N SER A 140 -8.24 -1.60 -1.42
CA SER A 140 -7.22 -2.61 -1.10
C SER A 140 -5.79 -2.07 -1.16
N GLU A 141 -5.48 -1.24 -2.16
CA GLU A 141 -4.14 -0.62 -2.29
C GLU A 141 -3.87 0.36 -1.17
N VAL A 142 -4.85 1.19 -0.83
CA VAL A 142 -4.70 2.17 0.26
C VAL A 142 -4.39 1.45 1.58
N LYS A 143 -4.93 0.24 1.79
CA LYS A 143 -4.61 -0.59 2.96
C LYS A 143 -3.19 -1.13 2.91
N SER A 144 -2.75 -1.72 1.79
CA SER A 144 -1.36 -2.17 1.62
C SER A 144 -0.34 -1.04 1.81
N LEU A 145 -0.65 0.16 1.29
CA LEU A 145 0.20 1.34 1.46
C LEU A 145 0.29 1.81 2.91
N ARG A 146 -0.75 1.62 3.72
CA ARG A 146 -0.71 1.96 5.16
C ARG A 146 0.21 1.03 5.94
N GLU A 147 0.35 -0.22 5.48
CA GLU A 147 1.32 -1.19 5.99
C GLU A 147 2.74 -0.96 5.47
N GLY A 148 2.94 -0.04 4.51
CA GLY A 148 4.26 0.26 3.94
C GLY A 148 4.69 -0.70 2.82
N ARG A 149 3.77 -1.54 2.31
CA ARG A 149 4.07 -2.53 1.28
C ARG A 149 3.97 -1.95 -0.13
N ALA A 150 5.01 -1.23 -0.56
CA ALA A 150 5.12 -0.71 -1.93
C ALA A 150 6.57 -0.54 -2.39
N SER A 151 6.79 -0.72 -3.69
CA SER A 151 8.08 -0.51 -4.35
C SER A 151 7.92 0.33 -5.62
N LEU A 152 8.75 1.36 -5.74
CA LEU A 152 8.81 2.27 -6.89
C LEU A 152 10.06 2.05 -7.76
N GLN A 153 10.84 1.00 -7.51
CA GLN A 153 12.17 0.85 -8.13
C GLN A 153 12.15 0.72 -9.65
N GLN A 154 11.14 0.04 -10.19
CA GLN A 154 10.95 -0.19 -11.63
C GLN A 154 9.91 0.76 -12.24
N ALA A 155 9.31 1.62 -11.42
CA ALA A 155 8.22 2.47 -11.84
C ALA A 155 8.72 3.68 -12.64
N TYR A 156 7.95 4.06 -13.65
CA TYR A 156 8.12 5.30 -14.40
C TYR A 156 6.76 5.93 -14.67
N ALA A 157 6.75 7.23 -14.96
CA ALA A 157 5.52 7.91 -15.37
C ALA A 157 5.54 8.15 -16.88
N ASP A 158 4.37 8.08 -17.49
CA ASP A 158 4.19 8.31 -18.92
C ASP A 158 3.00 9.25 -19.13
N VAL A 159 3.05 10.06 -20.18
CA VAL A 159 2.00 11.01 -20.53
C VAL A 159 1.44 10.62 -21.89
N ARG A 160 0.21 10.07 -21.88
CA ARG A 160 -0.51 9.58 -23.06
C ARG A 160 -1.86 10.27 -23.14
N ASP A 161 -2.24 10.73 -24.31
CA ASP A 161 -3.56 11.33 -24.58
C ASP A 161 -3.97 12.47 -23.64
N GLY A 162 -2.99 13.27 -23.18
CA GLY A 162 -3.22 14.37 -22.25
C GLY A 162 -3.45 13.94 -20.79
N GLU A 163 -3.17 12.68 -20.47
CA GLU A 163 -3.27 12.11 -19.14
C GLU A 163 -1.92 11.55 -18.68
N ALA A 164 -1.63 11.68 -17.39
CA ALA A 164 -0.42 11.11 -16.81
C ALA A 164 -0.74 9.78 -16.13
N TRP A 165 0.11 8.78 -16.38
CA TRP A 165 0.00 7.43 -15.87
C TRP A 165 1.28 7.03 -15.15
N LEU A 166 1.15 6.27 -14.08
CA LEU A 166 2.24 5.63 -13.36
C LEU A 166 2.23 4.15 -13.70
N ILE A 167 3.31 3.70 -14.32
CA ILE A 167 3.48 2.35 -14.87
C ILE A 167 4.57 1.63 -14.08
N GLY A 168 4.39 0.34 -13.81
CA GLY A 168 5.40 -0.48 -13.14
C GLY A 168 5.59 -0.20 -11.65
N ALA A 169 4.65 0.50 -11.00
CA ALA A 169 4.61 0.62 -9.55
C ALA A 169 4.07 -0.68 -8.94
N HIS A 170 4.84 -1.29 -8.05
CA HIS A 170 4.44 -2.50 -7.34
C HIS A 170 3.81 -2.13 -6.00
N ILE A 171 2.54 -2.44 -5.82
CA ILE A 171 1.85 -2.37 -4.53
C ILE A 171 1.39 -3.78 -4.20
N ASP A 172 1.78 -4.29 -3.04
CA ASP A 172 1.45 -5.67 -2.69
C ASP A 172 -0.06 -5.81 -2.45
N THR A 173 -0.60 -6.99 -2.73
CA THR A 173 -1.99 -7.31 -2.37
C THR A 173 -2.21 -7.20 -0.87
N TYR A 174 -3.44 -6.90 -0.47
CA TYR A 174 -3.80 -6.86 0.94
C TYR A 174 -4.31 -8.24 1.35
N ASP A 175 -3.58 -8.91 2.25
CA ASP A 175 -3.89 -10.28 2.67
C ASP A 175 -5.33 -10.44 3.18
N GLN A 176 -5.88 -9.39 3.79
CA GLN A 176 -7.22 -9.39 4.38
C GLN A 176 -8.34 -8.98 3.39
N ALA A 177 -8.05 -8.65 2.14
CA ALA A 177 -9.08 -8.29 1.14
C ALA A 177 -9.80 -9.51 0.54
N GLY A 178 -9.25 -10.73 0.69
CA GLY A 178 -9.84 -11.94 0.12
C GLY A 178 -9.92 -11.89 -1.41
N LEU A 179 -11.14 -11.95 -1.96
CA LEU A 179 -11.40 -11.99 -3.40
C LEU A 179 -11.33 -10.59 -4.06
N GLU A 180 -11.48 -9.50 -3.30
CA GLU A 180 -11.48 -8.13 -3.82
C GLU A 180 -10.05 -7.56 -3.87
N ASN A 181 -9.10 -8.38 -4.31
CA ASN A 181 -7.71 -7.98 -4.47
C ASN A 181 -7.48 -7.33 -5.84
N HIS A 182 -6.49 -6.44 -5.88
CA HIS A 182 -6.07 -5.75 -7.09
C HIS A 182 -4.83 -6.42 -7.67
N GLU A 183 -4.56 -6.18 -8.95
CA GLU A 183 -3.30 -6.59 -9.55
C GLU A 183 -2.15 -5.68 -9.07
N PRO A 184 -1.04 -6.25 -8.54
CA PRO A 184 0.03 -5.47 -7.92
C PRO A 184 0.68 -4.41 -8.83
N VAL A 185 0.87 -4.74 -10.11
CA VAL A 185 1.62 -3.94 -11.10
C VAL A 185 0.70 -3.17 -12.05
N ARG A 186 -0.58 -3.01 -11.70
CA ARG A 186 -1.52 -2.28 -12.55
C ARG A 186 -1.10 -0.82 -12.81
N ASP A 187 -1.44 -0.33 -13.98
CA ASP A 187 -1.22 1.07 -14.35
C ASP A 187 -2.18 1.99 -13.58
N ARG A 188 -1.65 3.08 -13.03
CA ARG A 188 -2.39 3.99 -12.14
C ARG A 188 -2.40 5.39 -12.70
N LYS A 189 -3.58 5.99 -12.80
CA LYS A 189 -3.73 7.37 -13.28
C LYS A 189 -3.20 8.36 -12.24
N LEU A 190 -2.44 9.34 -12.71
CA LEU A 190 -1.91 10.46 -11.94
C LEU A 190 -2.81 11.68 -12.08
N LEU A 191 -3.11 12.30 -10.94
CA LEU A 191 -3.93 13.50 -10.85
C LEU A 191 -3.01 14.72 -10.73
N LEU A 192 -2.79 15.39 -11.87
CA LEU A 192 -1.97 16.60 -12.03
C LEU A 192 -2.83 17.73 -12.64
N LYS A 193 -2.36 18.98 -12.55
CA LYS A 193 -3.05 20.09 -13.23
C LYS A 193 -2.79 20.02 -14.74
N ARG A 194 -3.76 20.46 -15.54
CA ARG A 194 -3.66 20.49 -17.02
C ARG A 194 -2.37 21.14 -17.52
N ARG A 195 -2.04 22.34 -17.02
CA ARG A 195 -0.81 23.08 -17.40
C ARG A 195 0.47 22.32 -17.04
N GLU A 196 0.46 21.57 -15.94
CA GLU A 196 1.60 20.74 -15.53
C GLU A 196 1.76 19.58 -16.51
N ILE A 197 0.67 18.90 -16.90
CA ILE A 197 0.69 17.78 -17.87
C ILE A 197 1.24 18.25 -19.23
N GLU A 198 0.75 19.37 -19.74
CA GLU A 198 1.21 19.96 -21.01
C GLU A 198 2.71 20.31 -20.95
N SER A 199 3.17 20.90 -19.84
CA SER A 199 4.58 21.24 -19.64
C SER A 199 5.46 20.00 -19.55
N LEU A 200 5.02 18.97 -18.82
CA LEU A 200 5.73 17.68 -18.72
C LEU A 200 5.86 17.02 -20.09
N TYR A 201 4.77 16.98 -20.85
CA TYR A 201 4.74 16.39 -22.19
C TYR A 201 5.69 17.08 -23.16
N GLY A 202 5.71 18.43 -23.18
CA GLY A 202 6.67 19.19 -23.98
C GLY A 202 8.11 18.90 -23.59
N LYS A 203 8.43 18.91 -22.28
CA LYS A 203 9.79 18.66 -21.78
C LYS A 203 10.28 17.24 -22.06
N VAL A 204 9.41 16.24 -21.94
CA VAL A 204 9.75 14.84 -22.25
C VAL A 204 10.10 14.69 -23.73
N ARG A 205 9.30 15.29 -24.63
CA ARG A 205 9.51 15.19 -26.08
C ARG A 205 10.69 16.01 -26.60
N GLU A 206 10.81 17.26 -26.20
CA GLU A 206 11.83 18.18 -26.72
C GLU A 206 13.23 17.85 -26.18
N LYS A 207 13.32 17.55 -24.88
CA LYS A 207 14.61 17.40 -24.19
C LYS A 207 15.01 15.95 -23.96
N GLY A 208 14.17 14.98 -24.36
CA GLY A 208 14.39 13.55 -24.13
C GLY A 208 14.49 13.21 -22.64
N LEU A 209 13.76 13.93 -21.79
CA LEU A 209 13.77 13.71 -20.35
C LEU A 209 12.80 12.58 -19.97
N THR A 210 13.12 11.85 -18.91
CA THR A 210 12.27 10.76 -18.40
C THR A 210 11.53 11.20 -17.14
N LEU A 211 10.27 10.79 -16.99
CA LEU A 211 9.51 11.02 -15.76
C LEU A 211 9.70 9.85 -14.81
N VAL A 212 10.30 10.13 -13.64
CA VAL A 212 10.65 9.10 -12.65
C VAL A 212 9.99 9.42 -11.31
N PRO A 213 9.27 8.46 -10.68
CA PRO A 213 8.73 8.63 -9.35
C PRO A 213 9.88 8.58 -8.32
N THR A 214 9.91 9.57 -7.42
CA THR A 214 10.95 9.71 -6.39
C THR A 214 10.45 9.23 -5.03
N LYS A 215 9.24 9.62 -4.62
CA LYS A 215 8.67 9.27 -3.30
C LYS A 215 7.18 9.01 -3.37
N LEU A 216 6.72 8.09 -2.53
CA LEU A 216 5.31 7.86 -2.22
C LEU A 216 5.08 8.20 -0.75
N TYR A 217 4.10 9.05 -0.46
CA TYR A 217 3.83 9.50 0.91
C TYR A 217 2.34 9.79 1.14
N PHE A 218 1.92 9.75 2.40
CA PHE A 218 0.61 10.22 2.81
C PHE A 218 0.69 11.69 3.24
N LYS A 219 -0.22 12.51 2.72
CA LYS A 219 -0.42 13.90 3.12
C LYS A 219 -1.90 14.13 3.39
N ASN A 220 -2.23 14.55 4.61
CA ASN A 220 -3.61 14.77 5.06
C ASN A 220 -4.51 13.55 4.78
N GLY A 221 -3.99 12.34 5.01
CA GLY A 221 -4.72 11.07 4.81
C GLY A 221 -4.85 10.59 3.36
N ARG A 222 -4.36 11.34 2.36
CA ARG A 222 -4.36 10.95 0.94
C ARG A 222 -2.97 10.52 0.48
N ALA A 223 -2.90 9.48 -0.35
CA ALA A 223 -1.65 9.05 -0.97
C ALA A 223 -1.26 10.02 -2.09
N LYS A 224 0.00 10.43 -2.08
CA LYS A 224 0.62 11.30 -3.08
C LYS A 224 1.92 10.68 -3.58
N VAL A 225 2.27 10.98 -4.81
CA VAL A 225 3.53 10.60 -5.43
C VAL A 225 4.26 11.84 -5.91
N GLU A 226 5.55 11.91 -5.61
CA GLU A 226 6.45 12.92 -6.16
C GLU A 226 7.05 12.36 -7.46
N VAL A 227 6.76 12.99 -8.58
CA VAL A 227 7.30 12.65 -9.90
C VAL A 227 8.32 13.72 -10.30
N ALA A 228 9.46 13.29 -10.82
CA ALA A 228 10.54 14.19 -11.19
C ALA A 228 10.93 14.02 -12.66
N LEU A 229 11.30 15.12 -13.30
CA LEU A 229 11.98 15.10 -14.60
C LEU A 229 13.45 14.75 -14.38
N GLY A 230 13.86 13.62 -14.92
CA GLY A 230 15.20 13.08 -14.81
C GLY A 230 15.92 13.03 -16.14
N ARG A 231 17.17 13.50 -16.17
CA ARG A 231 18.14 13.15 -17.22
C ARG A 231 19.01 12.01 -16.71
N GLY A 232 19.21 10.95 -17.50
CA GLY A 232 20.12 9.87 -17.12
C GLY A 232 21.53 10.40 -16.87
N LYS A 233 22.18 9.94 -15.80
CA LYS A 233 23.57 10.28 -15.51
C LYS A 233 24.53 9.39 -16.32
N ASP A 234 25.63 9.98 -16.75
CA ASP A 234 26.72 9.23 -17.36
C ASP A 234 27.45 8.38 -16.32
N VAL A 235 28.07 7.28 -16.76
CA VAL A 235 28.81 6.36 -15.87
C VAL A 235 29.93 7.09 -15.10
N ARG A 236 30.60 8.05 -15.75
CA ARG A 236 31.64 8.87 -15.13
C ARG A 236 31.08 9.73 -14.00
N ASP A 237 29.93 10.34 -14.22
CA ASP A 237 29.26 11.17 -13.22
C ASP A 237 28.74 10.31 -12.05
N LYS A 238 28.20 9.12 -12.33
CA LYS A 238 27.80 8.16 -11.28
C LYS A 238 28.99 7.79 -10.39
N ARG A 239 30.16 7.50 -10.98
CA ARG A 239 31.38 7.18 -10.21
C ARG A 239 31.83 8.37 -9.36
N ARG A 240 31.79 9.58 -9.89
CA ARG A 240 32.12 10.81 -9.15
C ARG A 240 31.18 11.04 -7.97
N ASP A 241 29.88 10.86 -8.17
CA ASP A 241 28.88 11.01 -7.12
C ASP A 241 29.02 9.96 -6.00
N ILE A 242 29.39 8.73 -6.36
CA ILE A 242 29.68 7.67 -5.39
C ILE A 242 30.94 8.01 -4.58
N ALA A 243 32.04 8.35 -5.26
CA ALA A 243 33.29 8.70 -4.61
C ALA A 243 33.13 9.91 -3.66
N LYS A 244 32.38 10.93 -4.09
CA LYS A 244 32.06 12.09 -3.25
C LYS A 244 31.27 11.67 -2.00
N ARG A 245 30.19 10.90 -2.18
CA ARG A 245 29.35 10.45 -1.07
C ARG A 245 30.12 9.59 -0.07
N ASP A 246 31.04 8.76 -0.54
CA ASP A 246 31.84 7.91 0.33
C ASP A 246 32.92 8.72 1.08
N ALA A 247 33.53 9.71 0.45
CA ALA A 247 34.41 10.67 1.11
C ALA A 247 33.66 11.48 2.19
N ASP A 248 32.46 11.99 1.88
CA ASP A 248 31.62 12.74 2.83
C ASP A 248 31.29 11.87 4.06
N ARG A 249 30.90 10.61 3.85
CA ARG A 249 30.63 9.65 4.94
C ARG A 249 31.86 9.34 5.79
N GLN A 250 33.05 9.26 5.20
CA GLN A 250 34.29 9.03 5.95
C GLN A 250 34.62 10.24 6.83
N ILE A 251 34.46 11.44 6.31
CA ILE A 251 34.64 12.69 7.06
C ILE A 251 33.64 12.75 8.23
N GLU A 252 32.35 12.49 7.98
CA GLU A 252 31.32 12.48 9.03
C GLU A 252 31.63 11.48 10.15
N ARG A 253 32.13 10.28 9.80
CA ARG A 253 32.52 9.26 10.79
C ARG A 253 33.71 9.72 11.63
N ALA A 254 34.76 10.25 11.02
CA ALA A 254 35.94 10.75 11.74
C ALA A 254 35.61 11.94 12.65
N MET A 255 34.71 12.82 12.22
CA MET A 255 34.23 13.96 13.02
C MET A 255 33.39 13.49 14.21
N LYS A 256 32.60 12.42 14.05
CA LYS A 256 31.80 11.83 15.14
C LYS A 256 32.66 11.08 16.16
N GLU A 257 33.73 10.41 15.73
CA GLU A 257 34.64 9.69 16.62
C GLU A 257 35.49 10.62 17.50
N ARG A 258 35.76 11.84 17.03
CA ARG A 258 36.49 12.87 17.79
C ARG A 258 35.64 13.66 18.80
N ARG A 259 34.32 13.50 18.80
CA ARG A 259 33.38 14.24 19.65
C ARG A 259 32.85 13.37 20.78
#